data_AF-A0A439DUM6-F1
#
_entry.id   AF-A0A439DUM6-F1
#
_cell.length_a   1.000
_cell.length_b   1.000
_cell.length_c   1.000
_cell.angle_alpha   90.00
_cell.angle_beta   90.00
_cell.angle_gamma   90.00
#
_symmetry.space_group_name_H-M   'P 1'
#
loop_
_entity.id
_entity.type
_entity.pdbx_description
1 polymer ?
#
loop_
_entity_poly.entity_id
_entity_poly.type
_entity_poly.pdbx_seq_one_letter_code
_entity_poly.pdbx_strand_id
1 'polypeptide(L)'
;MTEQVWNFAGIEGGASEIQGAVGQTAGLLDEGKGSLAALAAVWGGSGSEAYQAVQMRWDGTSAELNAALQNLAQTISEAGATMAQTEAGVTGMFA
;
A
#
# COMPACT_ATOMS: atom_id res chain seq x y z
N MET A 1 -10.72 -33.49 12.51
CA MET A 1 -9.94 -32.55 11.68
C MET A 1 -10.77 -31.28 11.61
N THR A 2 -10.29 -30.19 12.20
CA THR A 2 -10.93 -28.88 12.04
C THR A 2 -10.61 -28.42 10.63
N GLU A 3 -11.62 -28.41 9.77
CA GLU A 3 -11.54 -27.88 8.42
C GLU A 3 -11.08 -26.42 8.52
N GLN A 4 -9.93 -26.10 7.94
CA GLN A 4 -9.45 -24.73 7.90
C GLN A 4 -10.25 -24.01 6.81
N VAL A 5 -11.38 -23.42 7.20
CA VAL A 5 -12.27 -22.72 6.26
C VAL A 5 -11.63 -21.37 5.91
N TRP A 6 -11.01 -21.29 4.74
CA TRP A 6 -10.47 -20.06 4.19
C TRP A 6 -11.58 -19.29 3.47
N ASN A 7 -11.88 -18.05 3.91
CA ASN A 7 -12.82 -17.17 3.20
C ASN A 7 -12.12 -16.51 2.00
N PHE A 8 -11.99 -17.24 0.90
CA PHE A 8 -11.32 -16.79 -0.33
C PHE A 8 -11.90 -15.49 -0.89
N ALA A 9 -13.23 -15.39 -0.94
CA ALA A 9 -13.91 -14.17 -1.38
C ALA A 9 -13.55 -12.96 -0.50
N GLY A 10 -13.38 -13.19 0.80
CA GLY A 10 -12.90 -12.17 1.73
C GLY A 10 -11.43 -11.78 1.52
N ILE A 11 -10.57 -12.74 1.15
CA ILE A 11 -9.14 -12.49 0.89
C ILE A 11 -8.97 -11.71 -0.43
N GLU A 12 -9.64 -12.11 -1.51
CA GLU A 12 -9.63 -11.37 -2.78
C GLU A 12 -10.24 -9.97 -2.65
N GLY A 13 -11.35 -9.88 -1.90
CA GLY A 13 -11.97 -8.59 -1.57
C GLY A 13 -11.01 -7.68 -0.81
N GLY A 14 -10.37 -8.21 0.24
CA GLY A 14 -9.37 -7.48 1.04
C GLY A 14 -8.14 -7.08 0.23
N ALA A 15 -7.67 -7.91 -0.70
CA ALA A 15 -6.58 -7.56 -1.62
C ALA A 15 -6.93 -6.35 -2.50
N SER A 16 -8.16 -6.34 -3.04
CA SER A 16 -8.66 -5.24 -3.86
C SER A 16 -8.85 -3.95 -3.04
N GLU A 17 -9.36 -4.06 -1.82
CA GLU A 17 -9.47 -2.93 -0.88
C GLU A 17 -8.10 -2.34 -0.55
N ILE A 18 -7.09 -3.18 -0.31
CA ILE A 18 -5.73 -2.73 -0.03
C ILE A 18 -5.14 -2.00 -1.23
N GLN A 19 -5.31 -2.50 -2.45
CA GLN A 19 -4.88 -1.78 -3.66
C GLN A 19 -5.56 -0.41 -3.78
N GLY A 20 -6.87 -0.33 -3.47
CA GLY A 20 -7.59 0.94 -3.39
C GLY A 20 -7.00 1.89 -2.35
N ALA A 21 -6.71 1.39 -1.15
CA ALA A 21 -6.09 2.15 -0.07
C ALA A 21 -4.66 2.61 -0.41
N VAL A 22 -3.88 1.81 -1.15
CA VAL A 22 -2.56 2.20 -1.67
C VAL A 22 -2.70 3.39 -2.62
N GLY A 23 -3.64 3.31 -3.58
CA GLY A 23 -3.90 4.40 -4.52
C GLY A 23 -4.37 5.69 -3.82
N GLN A 24 -5.25 5.56 -2.82
CA GLN A 24 -5.69 6.70 -2.01
C GLN A 24 -4.54 7.31 -1.22
N THR A 25 -3.68 6.48 -0.62
CA THR A 25 -2.51 6.95 0.14
C THR A 25 -1.55 7.72 -0.77
N ALA A 26 -1.25 7.20 -1.97
CA ALA A 26 -0.42 7.90 -2.94
C ALA A 26 -0.97 9.29 -3.29
N GLY A 27 -2.29 9.40 -3.52
CA GLY A 27 -2.95 10.69 -3.76
C GLY A 27 -2.83 11.66 -2.59
N LEU A 28 -3.01 11.18 -1.34
CA LEU A 28 -2.85 11.99 -0.13
C LEU A 28 -1.40 12.46 0.06
N LEU A 29 -0.41 11.63 -0.29
CA LEU A 29 1.00 12.00 -0.23
C LEU A 29 1.35 13.10 -1.24
N ASP A 30 0.79 13.05 -2.44
CA ASP A 30 0.94 14.09 -3.45
C ASP A 30 0.25 15.40 -3.02
N GLU A 31 -0.94 15.32 -2.44
CA GLU A 31 -1.65 16.49 -1.89
C GLU A 31 -0.86 17.13 -0.73
N GLY A 32 -0.30 16.32 0.16
CA GLY A 32 0.56 16.79 1.25
C GLY A 32 1.84 17.45 0.73
N LYS A 33 2.44 16.93 -0.35
CA LYS A 33 3.58 17.56 -1.02
C LYS A 33 3.23 18.92 -1.60
N GLY A 34 2.05 19.05 -2.24
CA GLY A 34 1.54 20.32 -2.73
C GLY A 34 1.29 21.34 -1.61
N SER A 35 0.73 20.88 -0.49
CA SER A 35 0.53 21.70 0.70
C SER A 35 1.86 22.19 1.29
N LEU A 36 2.87 21.32 1.34
CA LEU A 36 4.21 21.69 1.77
C LEU A 36 4.82 22.77 0.87
N ALA A 37 4.66 22.65 -0.45
CA ALA A 37 5.12 23.65 -1.41
C ALA A 37 4.41 25.00 -1.22
N ALA A 38 3.12 25.02 -0.91
CA ALA A 38 2.39 26.25 -0.59
C ALA A 38 2.90 26.91 0.70
N LEU A 39 3.26 26.11 1.71
CA LEU A 39 3.87 26.59 2.95
C LEU A 39 5.29 27.14 2.78
N ALA A 40 5.97 26.83 1.66
CA ALA A 40 7.30 27.36 1.37
C ALA A 40 7.32 28.90 1.41
N ALA A 41 6.26 29.57 0.94
CA ALA A 41 6.16 31.02 0.98
C ALA A 41 6.18 31.59 2.41
N VAL A 42 5.66 30.85 3.39
CA VAL A 42 5.63 31.24 4.81
C VAL A 42 7.01 31.09 5.46
N TRP A 43 7.80 30.11 5.03
CA TRP A 43 9.11 29.78 5.62
C TRP A 43 10.31 30.49 4.97
N GLY A 44 10.06 31.50 4.15
CA GLY A 44 11.12 32.26 3.45
C GLY A 44 11.43 31.75 2.04
N GLY A 45 10.55 30.93 1.46
CA GLY A 45 10.68 30.37 0.11
C GLY A 45 11.37 29.01 0.07
N SER A 46 11.49 28.46 -1.14
CA SER A 46 12.12 27.14 -1.40
C SER A 46 13.62 27.10 -1.07
N GLY A 47 14.26 28.25 -0.85
CA GLY A 47 15.65 28.38 -0.44
C GLY A 47 15.90 28.24 1.06
N SER A 48 14.84 28.11 1.87
CA SER A 48 14.98 27.95 3.34
C SER A 48 15.49 26.56 3.70
N GLU A 49 16.54 26.47 4.52
CA GLU A 49 17.06 25.18 5.03
C GLU A 49 15.98 24.37 5.76
N ALA A 50 15.10 25.05 6.50
CA ALA A 50 14.00 24.38 7.21
C ALA A 50 13.00 23.75 6.23
N TYR A 51 12.66 24.45 5.13
CA TYR A 51 11.81 23.89 4.08
C TYR A 51 12.46 22.68 3.41
N GLN A 52 13.73 22.79 3.04
CA GLN A 52 14.46 21.68 2.39
C GLN A 52 14.54 20.45 3.28
N ALA A 53 14.79 20.62 4.58
CA ALA A 53 14.83 19.51 5.53
C ALA A 53 13.47 18.79 5.63
N VAL A 54 12.36 19.54 5.71
CA VAL A 54 11.03 18.95 5.76
C VAL A 54 10.67 18.30 4.42
N GLN A 55 11.03 18.92 3.30
CA GLN A 55 10.77 18.41 1.96
C GLN A 55 11.49 17.09 1.72
N MET A 56 12.77 16.99 2.09
CA MET A 56 13.53 15.73 2.00
C MET A 56 12.93 14.64 2.89
N ARG A 57 12.54 15.00 4.12
CA ARG A 57 11.90 14.05 5.04
C ARG A 57 10.55 13.57 4.51
N TRP A 58 9.75 14.47 3.95
CA TRP A 58 8.47 14.15 3.33
C TRP A 58 8.66 13.18 2.17
N ASP A 59 9.55 13.51 1.22
CA ASP A 59 9.81 12.66 0.06
C ASP A 59 10.32 11.28 0.47
N GLY A 60 11.24 11.21 1.44
CA GLY A 60 11.77 9.94 1.94
C GLY A 60 10.70 9.07 2.59
N THR A 61 9.95 9.63 3.53
CA THR A 61 8.89 8.88 4.26
C THR A 61 7.72 8.50 3.35
N SER A 62 7.36 9.36 2.40
CA SER A 62 6.33 9.07 1.39
C SER A 62 6.74 7.92 0.48
N ALA A 63 7.99 7.91 0.01
CA ALA A 63 8.52 6.83 -0.81
C ALA A 63 8.56 5.51 -0.06
N GLU A 64 9.01 5.52 1.20
CA GLU A 64 9.04 4.34 2.06
C GLU A 64 7.64 3.77 2.31
N LEU A 65 6.67 4.63 2.64
CA LEU A 65 5.27 4.22 2.84
C LEU A 65 4.67 3.62 1.57
N ASN A 66 4.87 4.26 0.42
CA ASN A 66 4.40 3.74 -0.86
C ASN A 66 5.02 2.37 -1.20
N ALA A 67 6.32 2.20 -0.95
CA ALA A 67 6.99 0.93 -1.17
C ALA A 67 6.45 -0.18 -0.23
N ALA A 68 6.24 0.14 1.05
CA ALA A 68 5.69 -0.80 2.02
C ALA A 68 4.26 -1.23 1.65
N LEU A 69 3.41 -0.29 1.23
CA LEU A 69 2.04 -0.56 0.81
C LEU A 69 1.99 -1.41 -0.47
N GLN A 70 2.84 -1.14 -1.46
CA GLN A 70 2.95 -1.97 -2.66
C GLN A 70 3.41 -3.39 -2.32
N ASN A 71 4.41 -3.53 -1.44
CA ASN A 71 4.88 -4.84 -1.00
C ASN A 71 3.79 -5.63 -0.25
N LEU A 72 3.02 -4.95 0.61
CA LEU A 72 1.88 -5.54 1.29
C LEU A 72 0.81 -6.04 0.30
N ALA A 73 0.44 -5.20 -0.68
CA ALA A 73 -0.53 -5.56 -1.71
C ALA A 73 -0.08 -6.79 -2.51
N GLN A 74 1.20 -6.82 -2.92
CA GLN A 74 1.79 -7.95 -3.64
C GLN A 74 1.75 -9.22 -2.80
N THR A 75 2.18 -9.15 -1.54
CA THR A 75 2.21 -10.30 -0.62
C THR A 75 0.83 -10.92 -0.43
N ILE A 76 -0.20 -10.08 -0.30
CA ILE A 76 -1.59 -10.55 -0.13
C ILE A 76 -2.12 -11.18 -1.42
N SER A 77 -1.79 -10.61 -2.58
CA SER A 77 -2.13 -11.21 -3.87
C SER A 77 -1.49 -12.59 -4.06
N GLU A 78 -0.21 -12.74 -3.70
CA GLU A 78 0.52 -14.01 -3.77
C GLU A 78 -0.05 -15.06 -2.81
N ALA A 79 -0.40 -14.64 -1.59
CA ALA A 79 -1.05 -15.51 -0.62
C ALA A 79 -2.40 -16.03 -1.15
N GLY A 80 -3.23 -15.14 -1.73
CA GLY A 80 -4.50 -15.52 -2.34
C GLY A 80 -4.33 -16.54 -3.47
N ALA A 81 -3.40 -16.30 -4.39
CA ALA A 81 -3.11 -17.22 -5.49
C ALA A 81 -2.61 -18.60 -5.01
N THR A 82 -1.71 -18.62 -4.01
CA THR A 82 -1.16 -19.85 -3.44
C THR A 82 -2.25 -20.70 -2.78
N MET A 83 -3.15 -20.07 -2.03
CA MET A 83 -4.25 -20.78 -1.37
C MET A 83 -5.25 -21.33 -2.41
N ALA A 84 -5.60 -20.55 -3.44
CA ALA A 84 -6.49 -21.01 -4.51
C ALA A 84 -5.92 -22.21 -5.27
N GLN A 85 -4.61 -22.21 -5.56
CA GLN A 85 -3.92 -23.33 -6.19
C GLN A 85 -3.91 -24.58 -5.29
N THR A 86 -3.72 -24.40 -3.99
CA THR A 86 -3.71 -25.51 -3.02
C THR A 86 -5.07 -26.19 -2.95
N GLU A 87 -6.16 -25.42 -2.84
CA GLU A 87 -7.52 -25.97 -2.80
C GLU A 87 -7.92 -26.65 -4.11
N ALA A 88 -7.55 -26.10 -5.26
CA ALA A 88 -7.81 -26.73 -6.56
C ALA A 88 -7.11 -28.10 -6.67
N GLY A 89 -5.87 -28.20 -6.17
CA GLY A 89 -5.13 -29.46 -6.10
C GLY A 89 -5.76 -30.48 -5.15
N VAL A 90 -6.20 -30.04 -3.97
CA VAL A 90 -6.89 -30.88 -2.98
C VAL A 90 -8.22 -31.38 -3.55
N THR A 91 -9.05 -30.49 -4.10
CA THR A 91 -10.34 -30.84 -4.70
C THR A 91 -10.18 -31.84 -5.85
N GLY A 92 -9.20 -31.63 -6.72
CA GLY A 92 -8.89 -32.56 -7.81
C GLY A 92 -8.35 -33.92 -7.36
N MET A 93 -7.84 -34.03 -6.13
CA MET A 93 -7.38 -35.30 -5.54
C MET A 93 -8.52 -36.12 -4.94
N PHE A 94 -9.66 -35.48 -4.65
CA PHE A 94 -10.84 -36.10 -4.02
C PHE A 94 -12.06 -36.20 -4.96
N ALA A 95 -11.93 -35.79 -6.23
CA ALA A 95 -12.92 -35.96 -7.29
C ALA A 95 -12.58 -37.18 -8.17
#